data_AF-A0A242CZV6-F1
#
_entry.id   AF-A0A242CZV6-F1
#
_cell.length_a   1.000
_cell.length_b   1.000
_cell.length_c   1.000
_cell.angle_alpha   90.00
_cell.angle_beta   90.00
_cell.angle_gamma   90.00
#
_symmetry.space_group_name_H-M   'P 1'
#
loop_
_entity.id
_entity.type
_entity.pdbx_description
1 polymer ?
#
loop_
_entity_poly.entity_id
_entity_poly.type
_entity_poly.pdbx_seq_one_letter_code
_entity_poly.pdbx_strand_id
1 'polypeptide(L)' 'MIMKINKSKAITDAVISTAREEEKRKFALRLLKMNFPIEKIVEATELDFETIKKIENEHK' A
#
# COMPACT_ATOMS: atom_id res chain seq x y z
N MET A 1 -23.63 -13.73 28.06
CA MET A 1 -23.85 -13.17 26.71
C MET A 1 -22.59 -13.42 25.89
N ILE A 2 -22.65 -14.29 24.87
CA ILE A 2 -21.50 -14.52 23.97
C ILE A 2 -21.68 -13.59 22.78
N MET A 3 -20.88 -12.54 22.70
CA MET A 3 -20.80 -11.66 21.53
C MET A 3 -20.45 -12.51 20.30
N LYS A 4 -21.43 -12.72 19.40
CA LYS A 4 -21.18 -13.31 18.09
C LYS A 4 -20.39 -12.29 17.27
N ILE A 5 -19.07 -12.36 17.34
CA ILE A 5 -18.20 -11.63 16.41
C ILE A 5 -18.52 -12.15 15.01
N ASN A 6 -19.11 -11.31 14.17
CA ASN A 6 -19.32 -11.58 12.76
C ASN A 6 -17.95 -11.66 12.07
N LYS A 7 -17.29 -12.82 12.15
CA LYS A 7 -15.97 -13.10 11.55
C LYS A 7 -15.91 -12.68 10.09
N SER A 8 -17.00 -12.82 9.34
CA SER A 8 -17.08 -12.41 7.94
C SER A 8 -16.81 -10.92 7.72
N LYS A 9 -17.31 -10.04 8.60
CA LYS A 9 -17.12 -8.59 8.45
C LYS A 9 -15.66 -8.18 8.70
N ALA A 10 -15.00 -8.83 9.67
CA ALA A 10 -13.59 -8.59 9.98
C ALA A 10 -12.65 -9.06 8.86
N ILE A 11 -12.97 -10.19 8.22
CA ILE A 11 -12.20 -10.70 7.09
C ILE A 11 -12.35 -9.78 5.87
N THR A 12 -13.57 -9.34 5.57
CA THR A 12 -13.81 -8.41 4.45
C THR A 12 -13.10 -7.08 4.65
N ASP A 13 -13.10 -6.52 5.87
CA ASP A 13 -12.38 -5.28 6.19
C ASP A 13 -10.86 -5.43 6.02
N ALA A 14 -10.29 -6.55 6.50
CA ALA A 14 -8.87 -6.86 6.35
C ALA A 14 -8.45 -7.02 4.88
N VAL A 15 -9.27 -7.70 4.06
CA VAL A 15 -9.04 -7.89 2.62
C VAL A 15 -9.11 -6.56 1.87
N ILE A 16 -10.07 -5.70 2.19
CA ILE A 16 -10.19 -4.37 1.58
C ILE A 16 -8.99 -3.48 1.99
N SER A 17 -8.54 -3.57 3.24
CA SER A 17 -7.35 -2.85 3.71
C SER A 17 -6.10 -3.28 2.96
N THR A 18 -5.90 -4.59 2.76
CA THR A 18 -4.74 -5.12 2.02
C THR A 18 -4.79 -4.75 0.54
N ALA A 19 -5.98 -4.76 -0.08
CA ALA A 19 -6.14 -4.34 -1.47
C ALA A 19 -5.72 -2.88 -1.69
N ARG A 20 -6.07 -1.98 -0.77
CA ARG A 20 -5.68 -0.57 -0.82
C ARG A 20 -4.17 -0.37 -0.67
N GLU A 21 -3.52 -1.12 0.21
CA GLU A 21 -2.06 -1.05 0.34
C GLU A 21 -1.34 -1.56 -0.91
N GLU A 22 -1.86 -2.64 -1.52
CA GLU A 22 -1.28 -3.19 -2.74
C GLU A 22 -1.43 -2.24 -3.94
N GLU A 23 -2.56 -1.53 -4.05
CA GLU A 23 -2.75 -0.47 -5.04
C GLU A 23 -1.77 0.69 -4.83
N LYS A 24 -1.58 1.16 -3.60
CA LYS A 24 -0.60 2.21 -3.27
C LYS A 24 0.82 1.80 -3.67
N ARG A 25 1.21 0.55 -3.40
CA ARG A 25 2.52 0.01 -3.82
C ARG A 25 2.66 -0.06 -5.34
N LYS A 26 1.65 -0.56 -6.06
CA LYS A 26 1.66 -0.62 -7.53
C LYS A 26 1.73 0.77 -8.15
N PHE A 27 1.07 1.76 -7.56
CA PHE A 27 1.12 3.14 -8.00
C PHE A 27 2.51 3.75 -7.76
N ALA A 28 3.10 3.56 -6.58
CA ALA A 28 4.48 3.99 -6.28
C ALA A 28 5.49 3.41 -7.28
N LEU A 29 5.37 2.12 -7.58
CA LEU A 29 6.25 1.40 -8.52
C LEU A 29 6.09 1.92 -9.95
N ARG A 30 4.85 2.27 -10.36
CA ARG A 30 4.59 2.88 -11.67
C ARG A 30 5.22 4.27 -11.77
N LEU A 31 5.15 5.08 -10.71
CA LEU A 31 5.79 6.39 -10.65
C LEU A 31 7.33 6.29 -10.66
N LEU A 32 7.89 5.34 -9.91
CA LEU A 32 9.33 5.03 -9.94
C LEU A 32 9.80 4.67 -11.36
N LYS A 33 9.04 3.82 -12.08
CA LYS A 33 9.32 3.47 -13.49
C LYS A 33 9.23 4.67 -14.44
N MET A 34 8.41 5.66 -14.12
CA MET A 34 8.32 6.93 -14.86
C MET A 34 9.40 7.93 -14.47
N ASN A 35 10.38 7.52 -13.64
CA ASN A 35 11.47 8.36 -13.17
C ASN A 35 11.02 9.58 -12.34
N PHE A 36 9.87 9.47 -11.66
CA PHE A 36 9.39 10.52 -10.76
C PHE A 36 10.29 10.67 -9.52
N PRO A 37 10.44 11.90 -8.99
CA PRO A 37 11.16 12.11 -7.75
C PRO A 37 10.42 11.48 -6.57
N ILE A 38 11.15 10.76 -5.72
CA ILE A 38 10.59 9.99 -4.59
C ILE A 38 9.70 10.85 -3.69
N GLU A 39 10.05 12.12 -3.46
CA GLU A 39 9.26 13.07 -2.66
C GLU A 39 7.82 13.22 -3.17
N LYS A 40 7.63 13.33 -4.50
CA LYS A 40 6.28 13.40 -5.09
C LYS A 40 5.54 12.07 -5.02
N ILE A 41 6.28 10.96 -5.03
CA ILE A 41 5.68 9.63 -4.91
C ILE A 41 5.19 9.41 -3.48
N VAL A 42 5.98 9.80 -2.47
CA VAL A 42 5.58 9.81 -1.05
C VAL A 42 4.32 10.64 -0.85
N GLU A 43 4.30 11.87 -1.38
CA GLU A 43 3.14 12.76 -1.27
C GLU A 43 1.89 12.18 -1.95
N ALA A 44 2.03 11.56 -3.13
CA ALA A 44 0.90 11.02 -3.89
C ALA A 44 0.38 9.67 -3.38
N THR A 45 1.24 8.86 -2.74
CA THR A 45 0.87 7.51 -2.25
C THR A 45 0.62 7.45 -0.75
N GLU A 46 1.02 8.49 -0.02
CA GLU A 46 1.08 8.53 1.44
C GLU A 46 1.87 7.35 2.02
N LEU A 47 2.83 6.80 1.25
CA LEU A 47 3.73 5.75 1.69
C LEU A 47 5.03 6.38 2.19
N ASP A 48 5.60 5.79 3.25
CA ASP A 48 6.89 6.24 3.77
C ASP A 48 8.00 6.17 2.72
N PHE A 49 8.92 7.14 2.80
CA PHE A 49 10.10 7.20 1.95
C PHE A 49 10.91 5.90 2.00
N GLU A 50 11.02 5.28 3.19
CA GLU A 50 11.66 3.98 3.37
C GLU A 50 10.97 2.87 2.57
N THR A 51 9.64 2.86 2.54
CA THR A 51 8.85 1.87 1.80
C THR A 51 9.07 2.02 0.30
N ILE A 52 9.05 3.27 -0.20
CA ILE A 52 9.28 3.53 -1.63
C ILE A 52 10.72 3.15 -2.03
N LYS A 53 11.70 3.45 -1.17
CA LYS A 53 13.10 3.07 -1.41
C LYS A 53 13.31 1.55 -1.36
N LYS A 54 12.60 0.83 -0.50
CA LYS A 54 12.57 -0.65 -0.53
C LYS A 54 11.98 -1.18 -1.83
N ILE A 55 10.86 -0.62 -2.29
CA ILE A 55 10.22 -0.98 -3.56
C ILE A 55 11.15 -0.70 -4.74
N GLU A 56 11.81 0.45 -4.76
CA GLU A 56 12.81 0.79 -5.77
C GLU A 56 13.93 -0.24 -5.79
N ASN A 57 14.46 -0.63 -4.63
CA ASN A 57 15.59 -1.55 -4.51
C ASN A 57 15.21 -3.02 -4.78
N GLU A 58 13.98 -3.45 -4.46
CA GLU A 58 13.44 -4.77 -4.82
C GLU A 58 13.18 -4.91 -6.33
N HIS A 59 12.93 -3.81 -7.03
CA HIS A 59 12.59 -3.79 -8.46
C HIS A 59 13.67 -3.19 -9.36
N LYS A 60 14.89 -3.01 -8.83
CA LYS A 60 16.08 -2.55 -9.56
C LYS A 60 16.79 -3.70 -10.26
#